data_AF-A0A4Q7PDX5-F1
#
_entry.id   AF-A0A4Q7PDX5-F1
#
_cell.length_a   1.000
_cell.length_b   1.000
_cell.length_c   1.000
_cell.angle_alpha   90.00
_cell.angle_beta   90.00
_cell.angle_gamma   90.00
#
_symmetry.space_group_name_H-M   'P 1'
#
loop_
_entity.id
_entity.type
_entity.pdbx_description
1 polymer ?
#
loop_
_entity_poly.entity_id
_entity_poly.type
_entity_poly.pdbx_seq_one_letter_code
_entity_poly.pdbx_strand_id
1 'polypeptide(L)'
;MKYVLFICFLSIFSFVSCQSESAKFRKYTKELDIVFDRPALVINLDSCSSCYSVFFQSVKKFELKNYIIVVIAKESKKANLLSNSKNANVFHDVKNLAFNYQILESLPRIYLTDGTVIEVISPEIIDRFIDEN
;
A
#
# COMPACT_ATOMS: atom_id res chain seq x y z
N MET A 1 14.72 47.67 10.66
CA MET A 1 13.49 46.86 10.86
C MET A 1 12.96 46.32 9.52
N LYS A 2 13.76 45.54 8.75
CA LYS A 2 13.34 44.97 7.44
C LYS A 2 13.33 43.43 7.40
N TYR A 3 13.89 42.75 8.40
CA TYR A 3 14.05 41.29 8.42
C TYR A 3 12.96 40.52 9.18
N VAL A 4 12.11 41.22 9.95
CA VAL A 4 11.06 40.58 10.77
C VAL A 4 9.91 40.04 9.90
N LEU A 5 9.61 40.71 8.79
CA LEU A 5 8.57 40.28 7.85
C LEU A 5 8.93 39.00 7.08
N PHE A 6 10.21 38.73 6.86
CA PHE A 6 10.66 37.54 6.12
C PHE A 6 10.54 36.25 6.96
N ILE A 7 10.76 36.35 8.27
CA ILE A 7 10.68 35.21 9.19
C ILE A 7 9.21 34.80 9.45
N CYS A 8 8.29 35.76 9.49
CA CYS A 8 6.85 35.47 9.61
C CYS A 8 6.25 34.87 8.33
N PHE A 9 6.83 35.13 7.15
CA PHE A 9 6.34 34.53 5.90
C PHE A 9 6.80 33.07 5.73
N LEU A 10 7.99 32.72 6.25
CA LEU A 10 8.50 31.34 6.20
C LEU A 10 7.77 30.38 7.13
N SER A 11 7.29 30.83 8.29
CA SER A 11 6.61 29.97 9.28
C SER A 11 5.15 29.66 8.93
N ILE A 12 4.51 30.44 8.06
CA ILE A 12 3.12 30.21 7.61
C ILE A 12 3.09 29.16 6.49
N PHE A 13 4.15 29.02 5.69
CA PHE A 13 4.25 28.01 4.64
C PHE A 13 4.59 26.59 5.13
N SER A 14 4.92 26.41 6.42
CA SER A 14 5.22 25.08 6.98
C SER A 14 3.97 24.29 7.40
N PHE A 15 2.77 24.89 7.33
CA PHE A 15 1.49 24.22 7.59
C PHE A 15 0.86 23.61 6.32
N VAL A 16 1.62 23.44 5.25
CA VAL A 16 1.19 22.67 4.06
C VAL A 16 1.08 21.20 4.45
N SER A 17 -0.04 20.89 5.11
CA SER A 17 -0.77 19.62 5.09
C SER A 17 0.10 18.38 4.94
N CYS A 18 0.79 18.00 6.03
CA CYS A 18 1.28 16.64 6.21
C CYS A 18 0.06 15.72 6.33
N GLN A 19 -0.44 15.25 5.19
CA GLN A 19 -1.56 14.30 5.15
C GLN A 19 -1.05 12.94 5.64
N SER A 20 -1.74 12.35 6.63
CA SER A 20 -1.34 11.03 7.15
C SER A 20 -1.37 9.96 6.05
N GLU A 21 -0.44 9.01 6.13
CA GLU A 21 -0.37 7.87 5.20
C GLU A 21 -1.71 7.10 5.13
N SER A 22 -2.40 6.95 6.25
CA SER A 22 -3.72 6.34 6.32
C SER A 22 -4.78 7.08 5.50
N ALA A 23 -4.73 8.41 5.47
CA ALA A 23 -5.67 9.23 4.70
C ALA A 23 -5.33 9.22 3.20
N LYS A 24 -4.05 9.08 2.83
CA LYS A 24 -3.65 8.83 1.43
C LYS A 24 -4.13 7.46 0.97
N PHE A 25 -3.91 6.43 1.79
CA PHE A 25 -4.32 5.06 1.46
C PHE A 25 -5.85 4.91 1.33
N ARG A 26 -6.65 5.56 2.19
CA ARG A 26 -8.11 5.58 2.04
C ARG A 26 -8.59 6.23 0.73
N LYS A 27 -7.92 7.29 0.27
CA LYS A 27 -8.25 7.90 -1.02
C LYS A 27 -7.90 6.96 -2.17
N TYR A 28 -6.72 6.34 -2.10
CA TYR A 28 -6.27 5.34 -3.07
C TYR A 28 -7.22 4.15 -3.18
N THR A 29 -7.61 3.52 -2.06
CA THR A 29 -8.53 2.37 -2.09
C THR A 29 -9.90 2.75 -2.63
N LYS A 30 -10.40 3.94 -2.30
CA LYS A 30 -11.65 4.47 -2.85
C LYS A 30 -11.59 4.64 -4.38
N GLU A 31 -10.46 5.08 -4.93
CA GLU A 31 -10.30 5.23 -6.39
C GLU A 31 -10.17 3.88 -7.12
N LEU A 32 -9.71 2.84 -6.41
CA LEU A 32 -9.72 1.46 -6.88
C LEU A 32 -11.07 0.73 -6.65
N ASP A 33 -12.09 1.42 -6.14
CA ASP A 33 -13.40 0.85 -5.79
C ASP A 33 -13.30 -0.27 -4.72
N ILE A 34 -12.35 -0.12 -3.79
CA ILE A 34 -12.10 -1.06 -2.69
C ILE A 34 -12.68 -0.48 -1.39
N VAL A 35 -13.55 -1.25 -0.73
CA VAL A 35 -13.98 -0.95 0.63
C VAL A 35 -12.89 -1.37 1.62
N PHE A 36 -12.19 -0.41 2.21
CA PHE A 36 -11.11 -0.67 3.17
C PHE A 36 -11.65 -0.89 4.59
N ASP A 37 -12.14 -2.10 4.85
CA ASP A 37 -12.75 -2.53 6.12
C ASP A 37 -11.92 -3.56 6.91
N ARG A 38 -10.80 -4.01 6.36
CA ARG A 38 -9.91 -5.03 6.91
C ARG A 38 -8.46 -4.82 6.44
N PRO A 39 -7.48 -5.52 7.02
CA PRO A 39 -6.07 -5.36 6.63
C PRO A 39 -5.86 -5.52 5.13
N ALA A 40 -5.00 -4.67 4.57
CA ALA A 40 -4.67 -4.67 3.15
C ALA A 40 -3.17 -4.81 2.91
N LEU A 41 -2.76 -5.86 2.22
CA LEU A 41 -1.40 -6.05 1.74
C LEU A 41 -1.27 -5.43 0.35
N VAL A 42 -0.34 -4.48 0.20
CA VAL A 42 -0.02 -3.85 -1.08
C VAL A 42 1.34 -4.33 -1.53
N ILE A 43 1.44 -4.86 -2.75
CA ILE A 43 2.68 -5.35 -3.34
C ILE A 43 2.89 -4.76 -4.73
N ASN A 44 4.07 -4.20 -4.98
CA ASN A 44 4.44 -3.64 -6.27
C ASN A 44 5.40 -4.57 -7.01
N LEU A 45 4.88 -5.24 -8.03
CA LEU A 45 5.66 -6.15 -8.86
C LEU A 45 6.52 -5.43 -9.90
N ASP A 46 6.19 -4.18 -10.25
CA ASP A 46 7.00 -3.39 -11.18
C ASP A 46 8.30 -2.90 -10.54
N SER A 47 8.25 -2.56 -9.24
CA SER A 47 9.45 -2.17 -8.47
C SER A 47 10.23 -3.37 -7.92
N CYS A 48 9.60 -4.55 -7.81
CA CYS A 48 10.23 -5.75 -7.28
C CYS A 48 9.71 -7.02 -7.97
N SER A 49 10.35 -7.39 -9.08
CA SER A 49 9.96 -8.57 -9.87
C SER A 49 10.12 -9.90 -9.12
N SER A 50 11.09 -9.99 -8.21
CA SER A 50 11.32 -11.17 -7.35
C SER A 50 10.40 -11.25 -6.14
N CYS A 51 9.72 -10.16 -5.77
CA CYS A 51 8.83 -10.15 -4.61
C CYS A 51 7.68 -11.15 -4.79
N TYR A 52 7.26 -11.43 -6.02
CA TYR A 52 6.27 -12.48 -6.23
C TYR A 52 6.73 -13.85 -5.69
N SER A 53 7.87 -14.36 -6.18
CA SER A 53 8.31 -15.71 -5.83
C SER A 53 8.69 -15.84 -4.36
N VAL A 54 9.21 -14.76 -3.76
CA VAL A 54 9.60 -14.73 -2.35
C VAL A 54 8.38 -14.70 -1.43
N PHE A 55 7.35 -13.91 -1.76
CA PHE A 55 6.20 -13.69 -0.88
C PHE A 55 5.00 -14.57 -1.22
N PHE A 56 5.04 -15.37 -2.30
CA PHE A 56 3.89 -16.12 -2.80
C PHE A 56 3.14 -16.92 -1.73
N GLN A 57 3.85 -17.70 -0.92
CA GLN A 57 3.22 -18.55 0.10
C GLN A 57 2.53 -17.71 1.18
N SER A 58 3.20 -16.67 1.68
CA SER A 58 2.65 -15.77 2.69
C SER A 58 1.47 -14.95 2.17
N VAL A 59 1.54 -14.49 0.92
CA VAL A 59 0.41 -13.82 0.24
C VAL A 59 -0.78 -14.77 0.15
N LYS A 60 -0.58 -16.06 -0.18
CA LYS A 60 -1.66 -17.05 -0.19
C LYS A 60 -2.28 -17.26 1.19
N LYS A 61 -1.49 -17.30 2.26
CA LYS A 61 -2.03 -17.35 3.63
C LYS A 61 -2.84 -16.10 3.97
N PHE A 62 -2.33 -14.92 3.59
CA PHE A 62 -3.01 -13.63 3.78
C PHE A 62 -4.35 -13.59 3.04
N GLU A 63 -4.36 -14.13 1.83
CA GLU A 63 -5.55 -14.28 0.99
C GLU A 63 -6.59 -15.20 1.63
N LEU A 64 -6.18 -16.33 2.22
CA LEU A 64 -7.05 -17.29 2.91
C LEU A 64 -7.71 -16.70 4.16
N LYS A 65 -7.10 -15.70 4.80
CA LYS A 65 -7.71 -14.90 5.87
C LYS A 65 -8.77 -13.90 5.35
N ASN A 66 -9.05 -13.91 4.03
CA ASN A 66 -9.93 -12.97 3.36
C ASN A 66 -9.49 -11.49 3.48
N TYR A 67 -8.22 -11.23 3.79
CA TYR A 67 -7.67 -9.86 3.80
C TYR A 67 -7.52 -9.30 2.40
N ILE A 68 -7.46 -7.97 2.27
CA ILE A 68 -7.36 -7.30 0.97
C ILE A 68 -5.94 -7.45 0.43
N ILE A 69 -5.79 -7.81 -0.83
CA ILE A 69 -4.49 -7.84 -1.52
C ILE A 69 -4.57 -6.91 -2.71
N VAL A 70 -3.66 -5.94 -2.78
CA VAL A 70 -3.55 -5.02 -3.91
C VAL A 70 -2.22 -5.24 -4.61
N VAL A 71 -2.30 -5.64 -5.88
CA VAL A 71 -1.15 -5.90 -6.73
C VAL A 71 -0.96 -4.73 -7.68
N ILE A 72 0.16 -4.04 -7.57
CA ILE A 72 0.53 -2.97 -8.48
C ILE A 72 1.42 -3.55 -9.58
N ALA A 73 0.95 -3.47 -10.81
CA ALA A 73 1.70 -3.87 -12.00
C ALA A 73 1.10 -3.20 -13.25
N LYS A 74 1.93 -2.53 -14.04
CA LYS A 74 1.54 -1.90 -15.32
C LYS A 74 0.97 -2.88 -16.32
N GLU A 75 1.49 -4.12 -16.32
CA GLU A 75 1.04 -5.17 -17.22
C GLU A 75 0.01 -6.07 -16.53
N SER A 76 -1.17 -6.19 -17.13
CA SER A 76 -2.23 -7.09 -16.65
C SER A 76 -1.76 -8.54 -16.50
N LYS A 77 -0.89 -9.01 -17.40
CA LYS A 77 -0.28 -10.35 -17.32
C LYS A 77 0.53 -10.54 -16.03
N LYS A 78 1.29 -9.53 -15.61
CA LYS A 78 2.09 -9.57 -14.37
C LYS A 78 1.19 -9.47 -13.14
N ALA A 79 0.17 -8.62 -13.17
CA ALA A 79 -0.83 -8.55 -12.12
C ALA A 79 -1.50 -9.93 -11.90
N ASN A 80 -1.78 -10.63 -13.01
CA ASN A 80 -2.38 -11.96 -13.00
C ASN A 80 -1.42 -13.09 -12.55
N LEU A 81 -0.11 -12.85 -12.47
CA LEU A 81 0.85 -13.87 -11.97
C LEU A 81 0.56 -14.21 -10.50
N LEU A 82 0.13 -13.22 -9.69
CA LEU A 82 -0.34 -13.41 -8.32
C LEU A 82 -1.73 -14.03 -8.25
N SER A 83 -2.57 -13.71 -9.23
CA SER A 83 -4.02 -13.89 -9.16
C SER A 83 -4.56 -14.98 -10.08
N ASN A 84 -3.89 -16.11 -10.27
CA ASN A 84 -4.64 -17.32 -10.67
C ASN A 84 -5.80 -17.65 -9.69
N SER A 85 -5.85 -16.93 -8.56
CA SER A 85 -7.03 -16.74 -7.74
C SER A 85 -8.08 -15.79 -8.34
N LYS A 86 -9.31 -16.29 -8.47
CA LYS A 86 -10.52 -15.49 -8.71
C LYS A 86 -11.13 -14.91 -7.41
N ASN A 87 -10.38 -14.86 -6.32
CA ASN A 87 -10.94 -14.41 -5.05
C ASN A 87 -11.23 -12.91 -5.09
N ALA A 88 -12.39 -12.55 -4.53
CA ALA A 88 -12.93 -11.20 -4.54
C ALA A 88 -12.12 -10.17 -3.71
N ASN A 89 -11.07 -10.61 -3.02
CA ASN A 89 -10.20 -9.78 -2.19
C ASN A 89 -8.87 -9.41 -2.86
N VAL A 90 -8.62 -9.83 -4.10
CA VAL A 90 -7.41 -9.48 -4.86
C VAL A 90 -7.73 -8.41 -5.91
N PHE A 91 -7.05 -7.28 -5.84
CA PHE A 91 -7.28 -6.10 -6.68
C PHE A 91 -6.01 -5.69 -7.40
N HIS A 92 -6.14 -5.19 -8.63
CA HIS A 92 -4.99 -4.85 -9.47
C HIS A 92 -4.95 -3.34 -9.76
N ASP A 93 -3.86 -2.69 -9.40
CA ASP A 93 -3.56 -1.32 -9.80
C ASP A 93 -2.71 -1.32 -11.08
N VAL A 94 -3.40 -1.37 -12.22
CA VAL A 94 -2.80 -1.23 -13.56
C VAL A 94 -2.59 0.22 -13.99
N LYS A 95 -3.24 1.17 -13.30
CA LYS A 95 -3.15 2.61 -13.61
C LYS A 95 -2.03 3.31 -12.82
N ASN A 96 -1.32 2.57 -11.98
CA ASN A 96 -0.25 3.08 -11.13
C ASN A 96 -0.73 4.20 -10.19
N LEU A 97 -1.97 4.10 -9.71
CA LEU A 97 -2.55 5.04 -8.75
C LEU A 97 -1.73 5.09 -7.46
N ALA A 98 -1.13 3.97 -7.04
CA ALA A 98 -0.30 3.91 -5.84
C ALA A 98 0.86 4.91 -5.88
N PHE A 99 1.44 5.13 -7.07
CA PHE A 99 2.47 6.14 -7.27
C PHE A 99 1.92 7.56 -7.19
N ASN A 100 0.76 7.82 -7.78
CA ASN A 100 0.11 9.14 -7.75
C ASN A 100 -0.24 9.56 -6.31
N TYR A 101 -0.65 8.60 -5.48
CA TYR A 101 -0.95 8.82 -4.06
C TYR A 101 0.26 8.73 -3.14
N GLN A 102 1.46 8.44 -3.68
CA GLN A 102 2.71 8.30 -2.93
C GLN A 102 2.61 7.32 -1.76
N ILE A 103 1.83 6.25 -1.91
CA ILE A 103 1.63 5.25 -0.85
C ILE A 103 2.68 4.14 -0.89
N LEU A 104 3.34 3.90 -2.02
CA LEU A 104 4.32 2.82 -2.15
C LEU A 104 5.48 3.21 -3.06
N GLU A 105 6.70 3.08 -2.55
CA GLU A 105 7.93 3.36 -3.32
C GLU A 105 8.64 2.08 -3.79
N SER A 106 8.75 1.05 -2.94
CA SER A 106 9.53 -0.16 -3.29
C SER A 106 9.08 -1.44 -2.59
N LEU A 107 9.01 -1.45 -1.26
CA LEU A 107 8.70 -2.64 -0.48
C LEU A 107 7.19 -2.88 -0.35
N PRO A 108 6.75 -4.14 -0.22
CA PRO A 108 5.37 -4.44 0.14
C PRO A 108 5.02 -3.85 1.52
N ARG A 109 3.75 -3.50 1.72
CA ARG A 109 3.26 -2.89 2.97
C ARG A 109 1.90 -3.46 3.37
N ILE A 110 1.69 -3.64 4.67
CA ILE A 110 0.37 -3.96 5.25
C ILE A 110 -0.23 -2.68 5.82
N TYR A 111 -1.44 -2.34 5.40
CA TYR A 111 -2.23 -1.23 5.91
C TYR A 111 -3.34 -1.77 6.81
N LEU A 112 -3.41 -1.22 8.02
CA LEU A 112 -4.43 -1.53 9.01
C LEU A 112 -5.53 -0.45 9.02
N THR A 113 -6.72 -0.83 9.46
CA THR A 113 -7.92 0.04 9.45
C THR A 113 -7.82 1.21 10.42
N ASP A 114 -7.00 1.06 11.48
CA ASP A 114 -6.62 2.10 12.43
C ASP A 114 -5.64 3.14 11.85
N GLY A 115 -5.07 2.85 10.67
CA GLY A 115 -4.11 3.69 9.98
C GLY A 115 -2.64 3.31 10.22
N THR A 116 -2.38 2.24 10.97
CA THR A 116 -1.03 1.68 11.13
C THR A 116 -0.54 1.10 9.80
N VAL A 117 0.75 1.32 9.50
CA VAL A 117 1.41 0.81 8.29
C VAL A 117 2.61 -0.03 8.71
N ILE A 118 2.69 -1.26 8.21
CA ILE A 118 3.78 -2.18 8.47
C ILE A 118 4.54 -2.40 7.17
N GLU A 119 5.82 -2.07 7.14
CA GLU A 119 6.69 -2.39 6.01
C GLU A 119 7.08 -3.86 6.05
N VAL A 120 6.96 -4.53 4.91
CA VAL A 120 7.20 -5.96 4.78
C VAL A 120 8.54 -6.16 4.07
N ILE A 121 9.61 -6.25 4.86
CA ILE A 121 10.96 -6.55 4.35
C ILE A 121 11.18 -8.05 4.09
N SER A 122 10.35 -8.93 4.68
CA SER A 122 10.49 -10.38 4.54
C SER A 122 9.15 -11.11 4.75
N PRO A 123 8.96 -12.32 4.18
CA PRO A 123 7.70 -13.06 4.26
C PRO A 123 7.26 -13.37 5.70
N GLU A 124 8.22 -13.53 6.62
CA GLU A 124 7.96 -13.84 8.03
C GLU A 124 7.16 -12.74 8.73
N ILE A 125 7.20 -11.50 8.24
CA ILE A 125 6.39 -10.40 8.78
C ILE A 125 4.90 -10.62 8.46
N ILE A 126 4.59 -11.07 7.24
CA ILE A 126 3.23 -11.41 6.85
C ILE A 126 2.75 -12.61 7.67
N ASP A 127 3.58 -13.65 7.79
CA ASP A 127 3.22 -14.87 8.52
C ASP A 127 2.96 -14.55 10.00
N ARG A 128 3.83 -13.77 10.66
CA ARG A 128 3.62 -13.35 12.05
C ARG A 128 2.36 -12.51 12.21
N PHE A 129 2.12 -11.58 11.30
CA PHE A 129 0.91 -10.76 11.31
C PHE A 129 -0.36 -11.63 11.28
N ILE A 130 -0.37 -12.67 10.45
CA ILE A 130 -1.47 -13.64 10.30
C ILE A 130 -1.65 -14.51 11.56
N ASP A 131 -0.54 -14.88 12.23
CA ASP A 131 -0.58 -15.71 13.43
C ASP A 131 -1.05 -14.93 14.67
N GLU A 132 -0.75 -13.63 14.72
CA GLU A 132 -1.15 -12.72 15.80
C GLU A 132 -2.58 -12.17 15.63
N ASN A 133 -3.21 -12.33 14.46
CA ASN A 133 -4.55 -11.81 14.12
C ASN A 133 -5.47 -12.83 13.41
#